data_AF-A0A536R8U6-F1
#
_entry.id   AF-A0A536R8U6-F1
#
_cell.length_a   1.000
_cell.length_b   1.000
_cell.length_c   1.000
_cell.angle_alpha   90.00
_cell.angle_beta   90.00
_cell.angle_gamma   90.00
#
_symmetry.space_group_name_H-M   'P 1'
#
loop_
_entity.id
_entity.type
_entity.pdbx_description
1 polymer ?
#
loop_
_entity_poly.entity_id
_entity_poly.type
_entity_poly.pdbx_seq_one_letter_code
_entity_poly.pdbx_strand_id
1 'polypeptide(L)'
;MRALLLLVLVLAACTTQPNAAVSATPSPTASPSATPSQTPTSSPTPSPSPIALPSFALLSAPSGTAVWALVAGTRLFRSSDRGDTWIERSTPPGLVSTEASFADAMNGLLLNTGSAVGACETQTASIGKTADGAATWQRVIATGIADAMCKRGLA
;
A
#
# COMPACT_ATOMS: atom_id res chain seq x y z
N MET A 1 2.82 44.23 25.94
CA MET A 1 3.67 44.73 24.85
C MET A 1 3.35 43.93 23.59
N ARG A 2 2.72 44.58 22.61
CA ARG A 2 2.34 44.05 21.30
C ARG A 2 3.52 44.23 20.33
N ALA A 3 3.90 43.20 19.59
CA ALA A 3 4.70 43.33 18.36
C ALA A 3 4.48 42.05 17.53
N LEU A 4 3.45 42.06 16.67
CA LEU A 4 3.53 42.29 15.22
C LEU A 4 4.09 41.10 14.42
N LEU A 5 3.15 40.35 13.82
CA LEU A 5 3.37 39.47 12.68
C LEU A 5 3.92 40.26 11.48
N LEU A 6 4.85 39.68 10.73
CA LEU A 6 5.18 40.08 9.36
C LEU A 6 5.05 38.87 8.43
N LEU A 7 3.98 38.88 7.64
CA LEU A 7 3.67 37.97 6.55
C LEU A 7 4.22 38.60 5.26
N VAL A 8 5.17 37.94 4.58
CA VAL A 8 5.72 38.43 3.30
C VAL A 8 5.16 37.56 2.17
N LEU A 9 4.19 38.11 1.43
CA LEU A 9 3.73 37.57 0.15
C LEU A 9 4.62 38.10 -0.98
N VAL A 10 5.22 37.20 -1.76
CA VAL A 10 5.92 37.55 -3.01
C VAL A 10 5.06 37.07 -4.18
N LEU A 11 4.41 37.99 -4.88
CA LEU A 11 3.76 37.74 -6.17
C LEU A 11 4.78 38.02 -7.29
N ALA A 12 5.20 37.00 -8.02
CA ALA A 12 5.92 37.15 -9.28
C ALA A 12 4.95 36.91 -10.44
N ALA A 13 4.72 37.96 -11.23
CA ALA A 13 3.77 38.03 -12.32
C ALA A 13 4.19 37.19 -13.54
N CYS A 14 3.20 36.62 -14.22
CA CYS A 14 3.32 36.00 -15.53
C CYS A 14 3.65 37.05 -16.62
N THR A 15 4.54 36.71 -17.54
CA THR A 15 4.61 37.38 -18.85
C THR A 15 4.49 36.34 -19.96
N THR A 16 3.31 36.28 -20.57
CA THR A 16 3.02 35.60 -21.83
C THR A 16 3.38 36.52 -22.99
N GLN A 17 4.27 36.10 -23.89
CA GLN A 17 4.56 36.81 -25.14
C GLN A 17 4.08 35.98 -26.33
N PRO A 18 3.10 36.46 -27.13
CA PRO A 18 2.72 35.84 -28.39
C PRO A 18 3.34 36.54 -29.59
N ASN A 19 3.30 35.82 -30.72
CA ASN A 19 3.57 36.21 -32.11
C ASN A 19 5.03 36.35 -32.58
N ALA A 20 5.40 35.50 -33.55
CA ALA A 20 5.23 35.87 -34.96
C ALA A 20 5.35 34.62 -35.85
N ALA A 21 4.34 34.44 -36.70
CA ALA A 21 4.35 33.48 -37.79
C ALA A 21 5.37 33.91 -38.86
N VAL A 22 6.12 32.96 -39.42
CA VAL A 22 6.90 33.17 -40.63
C VAL A 22 6.61 32.05 -41.64
N SER A 23 6.47 32.52 -42.87
CA SER A 23 5.97 31.91 -44.10
C SER A 23 6.64 30.61 -44.56
N ALA A 24 5.88 29.87 -45.37
CA ALA A 24 6.23 28.62 -46.02
C ALA A 24 7.20 28.77 -47.23
N THR A 25 8.01 27.73 -47.47
CA THR A 25 8.78 27.47 -48.70
C THR A 25 8.75 25.95 -48.99
N PRO A 26 8.58 25.48 -50.25
CA PRO A 26 8.20 24.10 -50.54
C PRO A 26 9.36 23.07 -50.65
N SER A 27 8.92 21.81 -50.50
CA SER A 27 9.54 20.47 -50.55
C SER A 27 10.83 20.22 -51.33
N PRO A 28 11.62 19.25 -50.85
CA PRO A 28 12.20 18.20 -51.68
C PRO A 28 11.39 16.88 -51.56
N THR A 29 11.21 16.23 -52.72
CA THR A 29 10.60 14.91 -52.94
C THR A 29 11.16 13.84 -52.01
N ALA A 30 10.31 13.25 -51.15
CA ALA A 30 10.66 12.09 -50.34
C ALA A 30 10.59 10.80 -51.18
N SER A 31 11.68 10.05 -51.20
CA SER A 31 11.79 8.67 -51.69
C SER A 31 10.90 7.72 -50.85
N PRO A 32 10.28 6.67 -51.41
CA PRO A 32 9.43 5.78 -50.62
C PRO A 32 10.25 5.04 -49.55
N SER A 33 10.04 5.40 -48.29
CA SER A 33 10.58 4.70 -47.13
C SER A 33 9.84 3.37 -46.96
N ALA A 34 10.56 2.26 -46.99
CA ALA A 34 10.01 0.93 -46.76
C ALA A 34 9.30 0.88 -45.39
N THR A 35 8.04 0.44 -45.38
CA THR A 35 7.28 0.20 -44.15
C THR A 35 7.96 -0.93 -43.36
N PRO A 36 8.47 -0.71 -42.13
CA PRO A 36 8.92 -1.81 -41.31
C PRO A 36 7.72 -2.70 -40.98
N SER A 37 7.78 -3.96 -41.41
CA SER A 37 6.84 -5.00 -41.00
C SER A 37 6.99 -5.20 -39.49
N GLN A 38 5.99 -4.75 -38.72
CA GLN A 38 5.95 -4.97 -37.28
C GLN A 38 5.64 -6.44 -37.04
N THR A 39 6.65 -7.21 -36.64
CA THR A 39 6.47 -8.55 -36.06
C THR A 39 5.48 -8.44 -34.90
N PRO A 40 4.41 -9.25 -34.84
CA PRO A 40 3.48 -9.21 -33.72
C PRO A 40 4.29 -9.48 -32.45
N THR A 41 4.41 -8.47 -31.60
CA THR A 41 5.06 -8.59 -30.30
C THR A 41 4.17 -9.50 -29.47
N SER A 42 4.65 -10.69 -29.13
CA SER A 42 3.93 -11.62 -28.25
C SER A 42 3.62 -10.90 -26.93
N SER A 43 2.32 -10.76 -26.63
CA SER A 43 1.86 -10.26 -25.33
C SER A 43 2.48 -11.13 -24.23
N PRO A 44 3.03 -10.55 -23.15
CA PRO A 44 3.55 -11.35 -22.05
C PRO A 44 2.40 -12.18 -21.47
N THR A 45 2.62 -13.49 -21.34
CA THR A 45 1.75 -14.37 -20.56
C THR A 45 1.73 -13.84 -19.12
N PRO A 46 0.58 -13.51 -18.52
CA PRO A 46 0.54 -13.03 -17.15
C PRO A 46 1.16 -14.09 -16.24
N SER A 47 2.20 -13.70 -15.51
CA SER A 47 2.76 -14.53 -14.44
C SER A 47 1.68 -14.78 -13.39
N PRO A 48 1.50 -16.01 -12.89
CA PRO A 48 0.49 -16.29 -11.86
C PRO A 48 0.72 -15.37 -10.67
N SER A 49 -0.31 -14.60 -10.32
CA SER A 49 -0.27 -13.74 -9.13
C SER A 49 -0.24 -14.63 -7.89
N PRO A 50 0.63 -14.36 -6.90
CA PRO A 50 0.74 -15.21 -5.71
C PRO A 50 -0.46 -15.07 -4.76
N ILE A 51 -1.44 -14.23 -5.09
CA ILE A 51 -2.70 -14.05 -4.37
C ILE A 51 -3.78 -14.79 -5.16
N ALA A 52 -4.31 -15.87 -4.57
CA ALA A 52 -5.44 -16.60 -5.14
C ALA A 52 -6.71 -15.73 -5.13
N LEU A 53 -7.51 -15.80 -6.19
CA LEU A 53 -8.78 -15.08 -6.33
C LEU A 53 -9.97 -16.05 -6.29
N PRO A 54 -11.15 -15.62 -5.77
CA PRO A 54 -11.43 -14.31 -5.18
C PRO A 54 -10.77 -14.17 -3.79
N SER A 55 -10.50 -12.91 -3.40
CA SER A 55 -9.88 -12.59 -2.11
C SER A 55 -10.47 -11.31 -1.52
N PHE A 56 -10.01 -10.94 -0.34
CA PHE A 56 -10.39 -9.73 0.38
C PHE A 56 -9.16 -8.90 0.73
N ALA A 57 -9.39 -7.62 1.04
CA ALA A 57 -8.38 -6.72 1.59
C ALA A 57 -8.96 -5.95 2.78
N LEU A 58 -8.20 -5.87 3.86
CA LEU A 58 -8.48 -4.99 5.00
C LEU A 58 -7.59 -3.75 4.88
N LEU A 59 -8.18 -2.56 4.99
CA LEU A 59 -7.48 -1.29 4.81
C LEU A 59 -7.34 -0.54 6.13
N SER A 60 -6.16 0.02 6.37
CA SER A 60 -5.90 0.98 7.45
C SER A 60 -5.21 2.21 6.88
N ALA A 61 -5.85 3.37 6.96
CA ALA A 61 -5.34 4.63 6.39
C ALA A 61 -5.12 5.68 7.50
N PRO A 62 -4.03 5.57 8.29
CA PRO A 62 -3.77 6.48 9.41
C PRO A 62 -3.48 7.93 8.99
N SER A 63 -3.14 8.18 7.73
CA SER A 63 -2.91 9.52 7.22
C SER A 63 -3.29 9.66 5.75
N GLY A 64 -3.28 10.89 5.24
CA GLY A 64 -3.58 11.17 3.84
C GLY A 64 -2.53 10.69 2.84
N THR A 65 -1.42 10.08 3.28
CA THR A 65 -0.39 9.51 2.40
C THR A 65 -0.04 8.07 2.75
N ALA A 66 -0.17 7.65 4.01
CA ALA A 66 0.08 6.28 4.42
C ALA A 66 -1.22 5.46 4.38
N VAL A 67 -1.26 4.47 3.49
CA VAL A 67 -2.34 3.49 3.41
C VAL A 67 -1.75 2.09 3.53
N TRP A 68 -2.37 1.25 4.34
CA TRP A 68 -1.98 -0.14 4.56
C TRP A 68 -3.08 -1.07 4.07
N ALA A 69 -2.70 -2.17 3.44
CA ALA A 69 -3.62 -3.19 2.95
C ALA A 69 -3.14 -4.58 3.38
N LEU A 70 -3.94 -5.27 4.18
CA LEU A 70 -3.75 -6.69 4.46
C LEU A 70 -4.62 -7.50 3.49
N VAL A 71 -3.99 -8.16 2.53
CA VAL A 71 -4.64 -8.91 1.46
C VAL A 71 -4.64 -10.40 1.79
N ALA A 72 -5.78 -11.06 1.60
CA ALA A 72 -5.99 -12.48 1.87
C ALA A 72 -5.62 -12.91 3.32
N GLY A 73 -5.55 -11.97 4.26
CA GLY A 73 -5.09 -12.20 5.63
C GLY A 73 -3.61 -12.59 5.77
N THR A 74 -2.82 -12.56 4.69
CA THR A 74 -1.45 -13.13 4.69
C THR A 74 -0.38 -12.19 4.14
N ARG A 75 -0.75 -11.24 3.28
CA ARG A 75 0.20 -10.31 2.65
C ARG A 75 -0.12 -8.88 3.04
N LEU A 76 0.87 -8.16 3.55
CA LEU A 76 0.74 -6.77 3.97
C LEU A 76 1.41 -5.86 2.95
N PHE A 77 0.69 -4.86 2.47
CA PHE A 77 1.20 -3.84 1.58
C PHE A 77 1.05 -2.47 2.20
N ARG A 78 1.95 -1.56 1.83
CA ARG A 78 1.89 -0.16 2.21
C ARG A 78 2.03 0.72 0.99
N SER A 79 1.17 1.71 0.88
CA SER A 79 1.32 2.88 0.02
C SER A 79 1.79 4.09 0.84
N SER A 80 2.63 4.92 0.22
CA SER A 80 3.04 6.25 0.71
C SER A 80 2.52 7.39 -0.17
N ASP A 81 1.70 7.08 -1.15
CA ASP A 81 1.19 7.96 -2.21
C ASP A 81 -0.31 7.75 -2.43
N ARG A 82 -1.07 7.65 -1.32
CA ARG A 82 -2.55 7.62 -1.33
C ARG A 82 -3.17 6.39 -2.00
N GLY A 83 -2.40 5.34 -2.20
CA GLY A 83 -2.83 4.10 -2.84
C GLY A 83 -2.45 3.99 -4.32
N ASP A 84 -1.68 4.95 -4.86
CA ASP A 84 -1.22 4.91 -6.25
C ASP A 84 -0.20 3.78 -6.47
N THR A 85 0.76 3.62 -5.55
CA THR A 85 1.73 2.52 -5.55
C THR A 85 1.81 1.80 -4.22
N TRP A 86 2.19 0.53 -4.26
CA TRP A 86 2.18 -0.37 -3.11
C TRP A 86 3.49 -1.14 -3.00
N ILE A 87 4.05 -1.16 -1.79
CA ILE A 87 5.26 -1.91 -1.45
C ILE A 87 4.87 -2.99 -0.44
N GLU A 88 5.18 -4.25 -0.74
CA GLU A 88 4.96 -5.35 0.20
C GLU A 88 5.86 -5.20 1.43
N ARG A 89 5.29 -5.46 2.61
CA ARG A 89 5.95 -5.37 3.91
C ARG A 89 5.95 -6.75 4.58
N SER A 90 6.83 -6.93 5.56
CA SER A 90 6.89 -8.21 6.27
C SER A 90 5.63 -8.40 7.11
N THR A 91 5.24 -9.65 7.29
CA THR A 91 4.27 -10.09 8.29
C THR A 91 4.98 -10.98 9.30
N PRO A 92 4.51 -11.05 10.56
CA PRO A 92 5.14 -11.95 11.50
C PRO A 92 4.93 -13.42 11.06
N PRO A 93 5.93 -14.30 11.26
CA PRO A 93 5.89 -15.66 10.71
C PRO A 93 4.68 -16.46 11.21
N GLY A 94 4.04 -17.21 10.31
CA GLY A 94 2.92 -18.08 10.65
C GLY A 94 1.61 -17.37 10.99
N LEU A 95 1.51 -16.04 10.82
CA LEU A 95 0.23 -15.36 10.96
C LEU A 95 -0.63 -15.52 9.71
N VAL A 96 -1.81 -16.10 9.92
CA VAL A 96 -3.01 -15.74 9.17
C VAL A 96 -3.68 -14.65 9.99
N SER A 97 -3.39 -13.40 9.65
CA SER A 97 -3.87 -12.26 10.43
C SER A 97 -5.32 -11.99 10.04
N THR A 98 -6.19 -11.84 11.04
CA THR A 98 -7.61 -11.57 10.85
C THR A 98 -7.92 -10.07 10.87
N GLU A 99 -7.02 -9.25 11.41
CA GLU A 99 -7.21 -7.80 11.51
C GLU A 99 -5.86 -7.06 11.44
N ALA A 100 -5.90 -5.84 10.90
CA ALA A 100 -4.74 -4.97 10.77
C ALA A 100 -5.09 -3.52 11.13
N SER A 101 -4.34 -2.93 12.06
CA SER A 101 -4.55 -1.54 12.47
C SER A 101 -3.23 -0.81 12.60
N PHE A 102 -3.09 0.31 11.91
CA PHE A 102 -1.90 1.14 11.91
C PHE A 102 -2.21 2.52 12.48
N ALA A 103 -1.36 3.00 13.38
CA ALA A 103 -1.46 4.33 13.95
C ALA A 103 -0.79 5.37 13.05
N ASP A 104 0.25 4.98 12.32
CA ASP A 104 1.00 5.83 11.40
C ASP A 104 1.81 4.98 10.39
N ALA A 105 2.85 5.59 9.80
CA ALA A 105 3.77 4.98 8.86
C ALA A 105 4.72 3.93 9.45
N MET A 106 4.91 3.94 10.77
CA MET A 106 5.92 3.19 11.52
C MET A 106 5.28 2.23 12.51
N ASN A 107 4.17 2.62 13.13
CA ASN A 107 3.54 1.92 14.24
C ASN A 107 2.26 1.21 13.79
N GLY A 108 2.17 -0.08 14.09
CA GLY A 108 1.00 -0.88 13.76
C GLY A 108 0.90 -2.19 14.51
N LEU A 109 -0.29 -2.78 14.44
CA LEU A 109 -0.67 -4.03 15.06
C LEU A 109 -1.29 -4.96 14.02
N LEU A 110 -0.95 -6.24 14.14
CA LEU A 110 -1.60 -7.34 13.45
C LEU A 110 -2.16 -8.31 14.49
N LEU A 111 -3.44 -8.63 14.37
CA LEU A 111 -4.11 -9.61 15.23
C LEU A 111 -4.23 -10.94 14.49
N ASN A 112 -3.85 -12.01 15.17
CA ASN A 112 -4.19 -13.38 14.80
C ASN A 112 -5.04 -13.99 15.90
N THR A 113 -6.27 -14.39 15.57
CA THR A 113 -7.23 -15.01 16.49
C THR A 113 -7.19 -16.54 16.46
N GLY A 114 -6.30 -17.15 15.68
CA GLY A 114 -6.27 -18.60 15.46
C GLY A 114 -7.36 -19.10 14.51
N SER A 115 -7.41 -20.41 14.28
CA SER A 115 -8.29 -21.04 13.28
C SER A 115 -9.70 -21.32 13.81
N ALA A 116 -10.71 -21.27 12.93
CA ALA A 116 -12.14 -21.40 13.28
C ALA A 116 -12.63 -22.85 13.50
N VAL A 117 -11.75 -23.78 13.89
CA VAL A 117 -12.07 -25.22 13.94
C VAL A 117 -12.83 -25.63 15.22
N GLY A 118 -13.64 -26.69 15.12
CA GLY A 118 -14.72 -27.03 16.04
C GLY A 118 -14.34 -27.48 17.47
N ALA A 119 -15.29 -27.21 18.38
CA ALA A 119 -15.52 -27.67 19.76
C ALA A 119 -14.38 -27.70 20.81
N CYS A 120 -13.14 -28.04 20.49
CA CYS A 120 -11.98 -27.87 21.38
C CYS A 120 -10.66 -28.05 20.63
N GLU A 121 -10.30 -27.04 19.85
CA GLU A 121 -8.90 -26.70 19.58
C GLU A 121 -8.64 -25.43 20.37
N THR A 122 -7.56 -25.41 21.16
CA THR A 122 -7.23 -24.24 21.95
C THR A 122 -6.92 -23.06 21.02
N GLN A 123 -7.64 -21.95 21.16
CA GLN A 123 -7.38 -20.74 20.39
C GLN A 123 -6.46 -19.84 21.19
N THR A 124 -5.35 -19.44 20.59
CA THR A 124 -4.46 -18.42 21.16
C THR A 124 -4.56 -17.18 20.29
N ALA A 125 -5.12 -16.11 20.86
CA ALA A 125 -4.99 -14.79 20.24
C ALA A 125 -3.54 -14.32 20.41
N SER A 126 -2.96 -13.80 19.34
CA SER A 126 -1.64 -13.18 19.36
C SER A 126 -1.68 -11.85 18.64
N ILE A 127 -0.98 -10.88 19.20
CA ILE A 127 -0.84 -9.55 18.63
C ILE A 127 0.63 -9.37 18.26
N GLY A 128 0.89 -9.18 16.98
CA GLY A 128 2.17 -8.66 16.49
C GLY A 128 2.14 -7.13 16.55
N LYS A 129 3.21 -6.53 17.03
CA LYS A 129 3.45 -5.09 16.99
C LYS A 129 4.68 -4.78 16.15
N THR A 130 4.57 -3.74 15.33
CA THR A 130 5.71 -3.12 14.66
C THR A 130 5.85 -1.67 15.11
N ALA A 131 7.08 -1.17 15.11
CA ALA A 131 7.44 0.23 15.33
C ALA A 131 8.41 0.75 14.26
N ASP A 132 8.67 -0.03 13.22
CA ASP A 132 9.62 0.25 12.14
C ASP A 132 8.97 0.13 10.74
N GLY A 133 7.65 0.33 10.70
CA GLY A 133 6.86 0.29 9.48
C GLY A 133 6.76 -1.12 8.92
N ALA A 134 6.56 -2.12 9.77
CA ALA A 134 6.49 -3.53 9.39
C ALA A 134 7.77 -3.98 8.65
N ALA A 135 8.93 -3.53 9.11
CA ALA A 135 10.19 -4.17 8.75
C ALA A 135 10.44 -5.36 9.68
N THR A 136 10.20 -5.18 10.98
CA THR A 136 10.23 -6.22 12.00
C THR A 136 8.97 -6.21 12.86
N TRP A 137 8.73 -7.34 13.52
CA TRP A 137 7.56 -7.58 14.36
C TRP A 137 7.96 -8.18 15.70
N GLN A 138 7.34 -7.68 16.77
CA GLN A 138 7.48 -8.18 18.12
C GLN A 138 6.13 -8.69 18.61
N ARG A 139 6.11 -9.85 19.26
CA ARG A 139 4.88 -10.36 19.89
C ARG A 139 4.59 -9.52 21.13
N VAL A 140 3.37 -9.00 21.23
CA VAL A 140 2.88 -8.38 22.45
C VAL A 140 2.56 -9.50 23.45
N ILE A 141 3.22 -9.45 24.62
CA ILE A 141 2.89 -10.30 25.76
C ILE A 141 1.93 -9.50 26.64
N ALA A 142 0.66 -9.88 26.62
CA ALA A 142 -0.36 -9.26 27.45
C ALA A 142 -0.68 -10.16 28.63
N THR A 143 -0.77 -9.58 29.83
CA THR A 143 -1.38 -10.23 30.97
C THR A 143 -2.91 -10.17 30.81
N GLY A 144 -3.60 -11.31 30.98
CA GLY A 144 -5.07 -11.38 30.92
C GLY A 144 -5.66 -11.72 29.54
N ILE A 145 -4.86 -11.78 28.47
CA ILE A 145 -5.25 -12.53 27.27
C ILE A 145 -4.83 -13.97 27.55
N ALA A 146 -5.80 -14.80 27.97
CA ALA A 146 -5.51 -16.16 28.40
C ALA A 146 -4.79 -16.96 27.29
N ASP A 147 -3.78 -17.72 27.70
CA ASP A 147 -3.17 -18.72 26.83
C ASP A 147 -4.23 -19.70 26.33
N ALA A 148 -4.10 -20.13 25.07
CA ALA A 148 -4.77 -21.28 24.46
C ALA A 148 -6.05 -21.77 25.18
N MET A 149 -7.18 -21.08 25.00
CA MET A 149 -8.44 -21.46 25.66
C MET A 149 -9.34 -22.26 24.73
N CYS A 150 -10.03 -23.27 25.26
CA CYS A 150 -11.15 -23.88 24.53
C CYS A 150 -12.28 -22.87 24.38
N LYS A 151 -12.87 -22.80 23.19
CA LYS A 151 -14.02 -21.94 22.88
C LYS A 151 -15.22 -22.14 23.83
N ARG A 152 -15.29 -23.28 24.53
CA ARG A 152 -16.33 -23.63 25.50
C ARG A 152 -16.32 -22.79 26.80
N GLY A 153 -15.26 -22.02 27.07
CA GLY A 153 -15.12 -21.19 28.28
C GLY A 153 -15.37 -19.69 28.12
N LEU A 154 -15.81 -19.23 26.94
CA LEU A 154 -16.04 -17.80 26.61
C LEU A 154 -17.50 -17.35 26.79
N ALA A 155 -18.22 -17.91 27.76
CA ALA A 155 -19.60 -17.53 28.06
C ALA A 155 -19.67 -16.28 28.96
#